data_AF-A0A6J7ZQW2-F1
#
_entry.id   AF-A0A6J7ZQW2-F1
#
_cell.length_a   1.000
_cell.length_b   1.000
_cell.length_c   1.000
_cell.angle_alpha   90.00
_cell.angle_beta   90.00
_cell.angle_gamma   90.00
#
_symmetry.space_group_name_H-M   'P 1'
#
loop_
_entity.id
_entity.type
_entity.pdbx_description
1 polymer ?
#
loop_
_entity_poly.entity_id
_entity_poly.type
_entity_poly.pdbx_seq_one_letter_code
_entity_poly.pdbx_strand_id
1 'polypeptide(L)'
;MLDAKSAFDVVKHSSLIRKLFHMGLTPQEILMIDDLYKNASVRQGDTLSGDLYKVYVNDLLNEICNTGFGGNIGTINCSAPTCADDLTITSNSQFEAQILVNIANDYSKKESYIKQPTKSVILPIQTNTNTHNDVTLLMDEREMPTVDKTTHIGIQRSNFCITTSDPKIVQKLPPRVKIVTGYILQSQRAKYNSNVVDLTCQLCQKGEETISHILLTCDTLEYVIKPILERIVLTASRIFSENHRVNNIELLRLICDPYNYCINNNDQIWDNVSKILEPQCRK
;
A
#
# COMPACT_ATOMS: atom_id res chain seq x y z
N MET A 1 4.63 -13.75 4.61
CA MET A 1 5.07 -13.32 3.27
C MET A 1 5.52 -14.55 2.51
N LEU A 2 4.99 -14.77 1.32
CA LEU A 2 5.24 -15.96 0.52
C LEU A 2 6.13 -15.58 -0.66
N ASP A 3 7.15 -16.40 -0.90
CA ASP A 3 8.13 -16.22 -1.98
C ASP A 3 7.92 -17.31 -3.04
N ALA A 4 7.73 -16.88 -4.29
CA ALA A 4 7.58 -17.75 -5.44
C ALA A 4 8.86 -17.72 -6.27
N LYS A 5 9.42 -18.90 -6.59
CA LYS A 5 10.64 -18.98 -7.41
C LYS A 5 10.29 -18.69 -8.86
N SER A 6 10.88 -17.63 -9.42
CA SER A 6 10.81 -17.32 -10.86
C SER A 6 9.37 -17.23 -11.37
N ALA A 7 8.50 -16.48 -10.68
CA ALA A 7 7.06 -16.52 -10.90
C ALA A 7 6.62 -16.24 -12.36
N PHE A 8 7.37 -15.41 -13.07
CA PHE A 8 7.15 -15.10 -14.48
C PHE A 8 7.54 -16.24 -15.44
N ASP A 9 8.59 -17.01 -15.09
CA ASP A 9 9.09 -18.10 -15.93
C ASP A 9 8.23 -19.36 -15.86
N VAL A 10 7.48 -19.51 -14.77
CA VAL A 10 6.65 -20.69 -14.47
C VAL A 10 5.18 -20.53 -14.88
N VAL A 11 4.82 -19.40 -15.51
CA VAL A 11 3.45 -19.18 -15.99
C VAL A 11 3.10 -20.23 -17.04
N LYS A 12 2.06 -21.02 -16.75
CA LYS A 12 1.57 -22.04 -17.69
C LYS A 12 0.72 -21.40 -18.78
N HIS A 13 1.27 -21.31 -19.99
CA HIS A 13 0.62 -20.67 -21.16
C HIS A 13 -0.81 -21.13 -21.40
N SER A 14 -1.07 -22.43 -21.40
CA SER A 14 -2.43 -22.95 -21.62
C SER A 14 -3.43 -22.50 -20.56
N SER A 15 -2.98 -22.32 -19.31
CA SER A 15 -3.82 -21.79 -18.24
C SER A 15 -4.07 -20.30 -18.41
N LEU A 16 -3.03 -19.52 -18.77
CA LEU A 16 -3.14 -18.10 -19.07
C LEU A 16 -4.11 -17.83 -20.23
N ILE A 17 -3.95 -18.54 -21.37
CA ILE A 17 -4.80 -18.40 -22.55
C ILE A 17 -6.27 -18.70 -22.21
N ARG A 18 -6.52 -19.75 -21.43
CA ARG A 18 -7.87 -20.08 -20.96
C ARG A 18 -8.46 -18.97 -20.07
N LYS A 19 -7.67 -18.38 -19.18
CA LYS A 19 -8.11 -17.25 -18.33
C LYS A 19 -8.45 -16.03 -19.17
N LEU A 20 -7.61 -15.69 -20.16
CA LEU A 20 -7.87 -14.60 -21.11
C LEU A 20 -9.17 -14.82 -21.90
N PHE A 21 -9.42 -16.06 -22.34
CA PHE A 21 -10.70 -16.42 -22.96
C PHE A 21 -11.90 -16.18 -22.03
N HIS A 22 -11.81 -16.60 -20.76
CA HIS A 22 -12.88 -16.36 -19.78
C HIS A 22 -13.08 -14.89 -19.42
N MET A 23 -12.07 -14.04 -19.61
CA MET A 23 -12.20 -12.58 -19.48
C MET A 23 -12.93 -11.93 -20.66
N GLY A 24 -13.24 -12.67 -21.72
CA GLY A 24 -13.98 -12.18 -22.87
C GLY A 24 -13.11 -11.60 -23.99
N LEU A 25 -11.80 -11.88 -24.01
CA LEU A 25 -10.95 -11.51 -25.14
C LEU A 25 -11.38 -12.27 -26.39
N THR A 26 -11.31 -11.59 -27.54
CA THR A 26 -11.64 -12.18 -28.83
C THR A 26 -10.61 -13.24 -29.23
N PRO A 27 -10.98 -14.23 -30.05
CA PRO A 27 -10.02 -15.22 -30.55
C PRO A 27 -8.80 -14.61 -31.24
N GLN A 28 -8.97 -13.48 -31.95
CA GLN A 28 -7.89 -12.77 -32.63
C GLN A 28 -6.89 -12.15 -31.64
N GLU A 29 -7.37 -11.52 -30.57
CA GLU A 29 -6.50 -10.98 -29.50
C GLU A 29 -5.74 -12.09 -28.79
N ILE A 30 -6.42 -13.21 -28.52
CA ILE A 30 -5.81 -14.38 -27.89
C ILE A 30 -4.73 -14.98 -28.78
N LEU A 31 -4.98 -15.15 -30.08
CA LEU A 31 -3.99 -15.64 -31.04
C LEU A 31 -2.78 -14.70 -31.14
N MET A 32 -3.01 -13.38 -31.11
CA MET A 32 -1.92 -12.41 -31.11
C MET A 32 -1.05 -12.53 -29.85
N ILE A 33 -1.67 -12.67 -28.67
CA ILE A 33 -0.94 -12.90 -27.41
C ILE A 33 -0.22 -14.25 -27.45
N ASP A 34 -0.88 -15.32 -27.91
CA ASP A 34 -0.28 -16.66 -27.99
C ASP A 34 0.92 -16.67 -28.93
N ASP A 35 0.83 -16.06 -30.12
CA ASP A 35 1.95 -15.98 -31.06
C ASP A 35 3.11 -15.13 -30.51
N LEU A 36 2.85 -14.09 -29.72
CA LEU A 36 3.88 -13.32 -29.02
C LEU A 36 4.66 -14.16 -27.99
N TYR A 37 4.02 -15.14 -27.35
CA TYR A 37 4.60 -15.94 -26.27
C TYR A 37 4.81 -17.42 -26.61
N LYS A 38 4.55 -17.86 -27.84
CA LYS A 38 4.53 -19.27 -28.29
C LYS A 38 5.77 -20.08 -27.94
N ASN A 39 6.92 -19.41 -27.85
CA ASN A 39 8.23 -20.00 -27.52
C ASN A 39 8.95 -19.29 -26.37
N ALA A 40 8.26 -18.46 -25.60
CA ALA A 40 8.85 -17.69 -24.51
C ALA A 40 7.98 -17.75 -23.27
N SER A 41 8.58 -17.91 -22.09
CA SER A 41 7.89 -17.59 -20.84
C SER A 41 7.47 -16.11 -20.85
N VAL A 42 6.56 -15.74 -19.96
CA VAL A 42 6.22 -14.33 -19.75
C VAL A 42 7.50 -13.65 -19.25
N ARG A 43 8.21 -12.90 -20.11
CA ARG A 43 9.55 -12.40 -19.77
C ARG A 43 9.47 -11.19 -18.86
N GLN A 44 10.32 -11.14 -17.84
CA GLN A 44 10.45 -9.93 -17.04
C GLN A 44 10.96 -8.77 -17.92
N GLY A 45 10.27 -7.62 -17.85
CA GLY A 45 10.61 -6.41 -18.62
C GLY A 45 9.80 -6.23 -19.91
N ASP A 46 9.05 -7.23 -20.35
CA ASP A 46 8.10 -7.05 -21.46
C ASP A 46 6.90 -6.22 -21.02
N THR A 47 6.39 -5.39 -21.93
CA THR A 47 5.36 -4.38 -21.62
C THR A 47 4.07 -5.01 -21.10
N LEU A 48 3.71 -6.20 -21.62
CA LEU A 48 2.47 -6.91 -21.24
C LEU A 48 2.68 -7.91 -20.10
N SER A 49 3.91 -8.26 -19.75
CA SER A 49 4.20 -9.33 -18.80
C SER A 49 3.60 -9.10 -17.42
N GLY A 50 3.66 -7.85 -16.94
CA GLY A 50 3.07 -7.47 -15.66
C GLY A 50 1.55 -7.68 -15.64
N ASP A 51 0.85 -7.33 -16.71
CA ASP A 51 -0.61 -7.45 -16.77
C ASP A 51 -1.05 -8.90 -17.00
N LEU A 52 -0.34 -9.66 -17.83
CA LEU A 52 -0.59 -11.09 -18.00
C LEU A 52 -0.37 -11.85 -16.69
N TYR A 53 0.65 -11.51 -15.92
CA TYR A 53 0.88 -12.12 -14.62
C TYR A 53 -0.23 -11.77 -13.61
N LYS A 54 -0.75 -10.53 -13.62
CA LYS A 54 -1.91 -10.16 -12.80
C LYS A 54 -3.14 -11.00 -13.14
N VAL A 55 -3.45 -11.17 -14.43
CA VAL A 55 -4.54 -12.06 -14.87
C VAL A 55 -4.31 -13.48 -14.37
N TYR A 56 -3.07 -13.95 -14.44
CA TYR A 56 -2.70 -15.30 -14.02
C TYR A 56 -2.95 -15.55 -12.52
N VAL A 57 -2.54 -14.62 -11.66
CA VAL A 57 -2.67 -14.73 -10.20
C VAL A 57 -4.06 -14.32 -9.67
N ASN A 58 -4.91 -13.69 -10.48
CA ASN A 58 -6.20 -13.16 -10.03
C ASN A 58 -7.11 -14.22 -9.40
N ASP A 59 -7.13 -15.44 -9.95
CA ASP A 59 -7.96 -16.52 -9.39
C ASP A 59 -7.50 -16.92 -7.99
N LEU A 60 -6.19 -16.91 -7.71
CA LEU A 60 -5.67 -17.13 -6.35
C LEU A 60 -6.15 -16.04 -5.38
N LEU A 61 -6.07 -14.78 -5.81
CA LEU A 61 -6.51 -13.66 -4.99
C LEU A 61 -8.01 -13.74 -4.70
N ASN A 62 -8.81 -14.12 -5.71
CA ASN A 62 -10.25 -14.35 -5.54
C ASN A 62 -10.52 -15.52 -4.60
N GLU A 63 -9.81 -16.65 -4.74
CA GLU A 63 -9.95 -17.81 -3.85
C GLU A 63 -9.64 -17.41 -2.39
N ILE A 64 -8.57 -16.65 -2.15
CA ILE A 64 -8.24 -16.12 -0.81
C ILE A 64 -9.34 -15.18 -0.29
N CYS A 65 -9.75 -14.18 -1.08
CA CYS A 65 -10.73 -13.19 -0.66
C CYS A 65 -12.10 -13.82 -0.36
N ASN A 66 -12.51 -14.80 -1.16
CA ASN A 66 -13.80 -15.50 -1.01
C ASN A 66 -13.88 -16.37 0.25
N THR A 67 -12.76 -16.67 0.91
CA THR A 67 -12.79 -17.38 2.21
C THR A 67 -13.44 -16.56 3.32
N GLY A 68 -13.39 -15.22 3.22
CA GLY A 68 -13.75 -14.31 4.32
C GLY A 68 -12.72 -14.29 5.46
N PHE A 69 -11.62 -15.04 5.38
CA PHE A 69 -10.55 -15.06 6.36
C PHE A 69 -9.46 -14.02 6.06
N GLY A 70 -8.68 -13.68 7.09
CA GLY A 70 -7.51 -12.84 7.00
C GLY A 70 -7.70 -11.42 7.55
N GLY A 71 -6.89 -10.48 7.09
CA GLY A 71 -6.88 -9.09 7.58
C GLY A 71 -7.85 -8.19 6.81
N ASN A 72 -8.63 -7.39 7.54
CA ASN A 72 -9.54 -6.40 6.95
C ASN A 72 -9.11 -4.97 7.31
N ILE A 73 -9.33 -4.04 6.37
CA ILE A 73 -9.30 -2.60 6.61
C ILE A 73 -10.73 -2.09 6.53
N GLY A 74 -11.36 -1.90 7.69
CA GLY A 74 -12.80 -1.63 7.76
C GLY A 74 -13.60 -2.79 7.19
N THR A 75 -14.40 -2.53 6.15
CA THR A 75 -15.18 -3.55 5.42
C THR A 75 -14.45 -4.15 4.22
N ILE A 76 -13.20 -3.74 3.96
CA ILE A 76 -12.43 -4.18 2.80
C ILE A 76 -11.53 -5.35 3.23
N ASN A 77 -11.69 -6.51 2.59
CA ASN A 77 -10.78 -7.64 2.76
C ASN A 77 -9.41 -7.27 2.15
N CYS A 78 -8.36 -7.34 2.96
CA CYS A 78 -6.97 -7.05 2.59
C CYS A 78 -6.07 -8.23 2.94
N SER A 79 -6.59 -9.46 2.82
CA SER A 79 -5.93 -10.69 3.24
C SER A 79 -4.72 -11.05 2.38
N ALA A 80 -4.66 -10.59 1.14
CA ALA A 80 -3.63 -10.95 0.17
C ALA A 80 -3.01 -9.73 -0.57
N PRO A 81 -2.37 -8.75 0.11
CA PRO A 81 -1.66 -7.69 -0.60
C PRO A 81 -0.53 -8.30 -1.44
N THR A 82 -0.53 -7.99 -2.73
CA THR A 82 0.46 -8.53 -3.68
C THR A 82 1.09 -7.43 -4.53
N CYS A 83 2.33 -7.65 -4.92
CA CYS A 83 3.04 -6.83 -5.89
C CYS A 83 3.95 -7.73 -6.73
N ALA A 84 3.60 -7.93 -7.99
CA ALA A 84 4.23 -8.94 -8.83
C ALA A 84 4.24 -10.31 -8.12
N ASP A 85 5.39 -10.94 -7.96
CA ASP A 85 5.57 -12.26 -7.36
C ASP A 85 5.52 -12.27 -5.82
N ASP A 86 5.64 -11.11 -5.18
CA ASP A 86 5.49 -10.99 -3.74
C ASP A 86 4.01 -11.12 -3.35
N LEU A 87 3.69 -12.15 -2.55
CA LEU A 87 2.37 -12.34 -1.95
C LEU A 87 2.47 -12.26 -0.44
N THR A 88 1.89 -11.23 0.16
CA THR A 88 1.75 -11.14 1.61
C THR A 88 0.38 -11.64 2.01
N ILE A 89 0.33 -12.54 3.01
CA ILE A 89 -0.91 -12.93 3.66
C ILE A 89 -1.00 -12.18 5.00
N THR A 90 -2.17 -11.60 5.28
CA THR A 90 -2.49 -10.99 6.56
C THR A 90 -3.63 -11.75 7.23
N SER A 91 -3.57 -11.91 8.54
CA SER A 91 -4.57 -12.64 9.31
C SER A 91 -4.52 -12.25 10.79
N ASN A 92 -5.67 -12.34 11.46
CA ASN A 92 -5.80 -12.12 12.90
C ASN A 92 -5.61 -13.41 13.73
N SER A 93 -5.53 -14.56 13.06
CA SER A 93 -5.44 -15.88 13.67
C SER A 93 -4.41 -16.74 12.94
N GLN A 94 -3.62 -17.52 13.68
CA GLN A 94 -2.70 -18.50 13.11
C GLN A 94 -3.43 -19.57 12.30
N PHE A 95 -4.61 -20.00 12.76
CA PHE A 95 -5.43 -21.00 12.06
C PHE A 95 -5.88 -20.48 10.69
N GLU A 96 -6.42 -19.26 10.64
CA GLU A 96 -6.79 -18.60 9.39
C GLU A 96 -5.57 -18.40 8.48
N ALA A 97 -4.43 -17.98 9.03
CA ALA A 97 -3.20 -17.82 8.27
C ALA A 97 -2.77 -19.15 7.63
N GLN A 98 -2.87 -20.27 8.34
CA GLN A 98 -2.54 -21.59 7.83
C GLN A 98 -3.48 -22.01 6.69
N ILE A 99 -4.79 -21.73 6.80
CA ILE A 99 -5.75 -21.98 5.71
C ILE A 99 -5.36 -21.19 4.46
N LEU A 100 -5.05 -19.91 4.61
CA LEU A 100 -4.67 -19.05 3.48
C LEU A 100 -3.34 -19.49 2.85
N VAL A 101 -2.37 -19.93 3.66
CA VAL A 101 -1.12 -20.53 3.18
C VAL A 101 -1.39 -21.80 2.38
N ASN A 102 -2.26 -22.67 2.88
CA ASN A 102 -2.64 -23.92 2.21
C ASN A 102 -3.31 -23.65 0.85
N ILE A 103 -4.30 -22.75 0.78
CA ILE A 103 -4.94 -22.35 -0.49
C ILE A 103 -3.90 -21.87 -1.48
N ALA A 104 -3.01 -20.99 -1.04
CA ALA A 104 -2.01 -20.43 -1.93
C ALA A 104 -0.97 -21.47 -2.38
N ASN A 105 -0.74 -22.52 -1.58
CA ASN A 105 0.14 -23.65 -1.89
C ASN A 105 -0.55 -24.69 -2.79
N ASP A 106 -1.84 -24.93 -2.62
CA ASP A 106 -2.61 -25.82 -3.49
C ASP A 106 -2.78 -25.20 -4.87
N TYR A 107 -3.04 -23.88 -4.93
CA TYR A 107 -3.03 -23.13 -6.18
C TYR A 107 -1.64 -23.18 -6.85
N SER A 108 -0.55 -23.20 -6.08
CA SER A 108 0.81 -23.34 -6.64
C SER A 108 1.06 -24.66 -7.31
N LYS A 109 0.57 -25.74 -6.71
CA LYS A 109 0.61 -27.08 -7.31
C LYS A 109 -0.24 -27.15 -8.58
N LYS A 110 -1.47 -26.62 -8.53
CA LYS A 110 -2.41 -26.58 -9.66
C LYS A 110 -1.83 -25.84 -10.87
N GLU A 111 -1.20 -24.69 -10.62
CA GLU A 111 -0.63 -23.83 -11.65
C GLU A 111 0.86 -24.12 -11.94
N SER A 112 1.45 -25.11 -11.26
CA SER A 112 2.83 -25.55 -11.44
C SER A 112 3.91 -24.51 -11.12
N TYR A 113 3.64 -23.55 -10.24
CA TYR A 113 4.67 -22.65 -9.70
C TYR A 113 5.24 -23.17 -8.39
N ILE A 114 6.53 -22.93 -8.16
CA ILE A 114 7.27 -23.45 -7.02
C ILE A 114 7.35 -22.38 -5.95
N LYS A 115 6.70 -22.61 -4.81
CA LYS A 115 6.92 -21.79 -3.61
C LYS A 115 8.18 -22.24 -2.88
N GLN A 116 8.81 -21.30 -2.19
CA GLN A 116 10.02 -21.56 -1.42
C GLN A 116 9.71 -21.44 0.08
N PRO A 117 9.39 -22.54 0.79
CA PRO A 117 9.09 -22.51 2.22
C PRO A 117 10.20 -21.83 3.04
N THR A 118 11.46 -22.04 2.66
CA THR A 118 12.64 -21.49 3.36
C THR A 118 12.85 -19.98 3.14
N LYS A 119 12.27 -19.40 2.08
CA LYS A 119 12.30 -17.94 1.84
C LYS A 119 10.99 -17.25 2.22
N SER A 120 9.92 -18.02 2.34
CA SER A 120 8.63 -17.54 2.82
C SER A 120 8.73 -17.36 4.33
N VAL A 121 8.41 -16.18 4.84
CA VAL A 121 8.62 -15.84 6.26
C VAL A 121 7.31 -15.54 6.98
N ILE A 122 7.26 -15.87 8.26
CA ILE A 122 6.21 -15.47 9.21
C ILE A 122 6.69 -14.22 9.94
N LEU A 123 5.87 -13.17 9.95
CA LEU A 123 6.10 -11.97 10.76
C LEU A 123 4.94 -11.83 11.76
N PRO A 124 5.08 -12.35 13.00
CA PRO A 124 4.08 -12.17 14.04
C PRO A 124 4.03 -10.70 14.45
N ILE A 125 2.85 -10.07 14.41
CA ILE A 125 2.67 -8.69 14.86
C ILE A 125 2.18 -8.73 16.31
N GLN A 126 2.95 -8.17 17.23
CA GLN A 126 2.60 -8.12 18.65
C GLN A 126 1.66 -6.95 18.94
N THR A 127 0.51 -7.23 19.56
CA THR A 127 -0.49 -6.24 19.99
C THR A 127 -0.43 -6.05 21.50
N ASN A 128 0.63 -5.41 22.02
CA ASN A 128 0.82 -4.98 23.43
C ASN A 128 0.69 -6.03 24.56
N THR A 129 0.21 -7.24 24.30
CA THR A 129 0.12 -8.31 25.28
C THR A 129 1.43 -9.11 25.26
N ASN A 130 2.11 -9.20 26.40
CA ASN A 130 3.40 -9.90 26.61
C ASN A 130 3.39 -11.42 26.31
N THR A 131 2.38 -11.93 25.61
CA THR A 131 2.32 -13.31 25.16
C THR A 131 3.11 -13.45 23.86
N HIS A 132 4.36 -13.89 23.98
CA HIS A 132 5.05 -14.52 22.86
C HIS A 132 4.29 -15.80 22.50
N ASN A 133 3.42 -15.72 21.51
CA ASN A 133 2.85 -16.91 20.90
C ASN A 133 3.88 -17.42 19.89
N ASP A 134 4.38 -18.64 20.10
CA ASP A 134 5.14 -19.37 19.09
C ASP A 134 4.20 -19.66 17.92
N VAL A 135 4.29 -18.83 16.88
CA VAL A 135 3.52 -19.00 15.65
C VAL A 135 4.31 -19.89 14.71
N THR A 136 3.76 -21.07 14.42
CA THR A 136 4.30 -22.02 13.46
C THR A 136 3.30 -22.18 12.31
N LEU A 137 3.75 -21.91 11.08
CA LEU A 137 3.00 -22.20 9.86
C LEU A 137 3.77 -23.21 9.02
N LEU A 138 3.04 -24.11 8.39
CA LEU A 138 3.57 -25.14 7.51
C LEU A 138 3.27 -24.80 6.05
N MET A 139 4.23 -25.03 5.17
CA MET A 139 4.05 -25.01 3.73
C MET A 139 4.70 -26.27 3.17
N ASP A 140 3.90 -27.14 2.53
CA ASP A 140 4.34 -28.48 2.10
C ASP A 140 5.01 -29.27 3.24
N GLU A 141 4.34 -29.31 4.40
CA GLU A 141 4.81 -30.03 5.59
C GLU A 141 6.15 -29.51 6.17
N ARG A 142 6.65 -28.37 5.66
CA ARG A 142 7.86 -27.71 6.15
C ARG A 142 7.50 -26.46 6.93
N GLU A 143 8.14 -26.27 8.07
CA GLU A 143 8.01 -25.07 8.87
C GLU A 143 8.56 -23.85 8.11
N MET A 144 7.77 -22.79 8.09
CA MET A 144 8.19 -21.49 7.59
C MET A 144 8.99 -20.75 8.67
N PRO A 145 10.14 -20.12 8.34
CA PRO A 145 10.90 -19.34 9.31
C PRO A 145 10.11 -18.15 9.86
N THR A 146 10.09 -18.03 11.18
CA THR A 146 9.59 -16.84 11.89
C THR A 146 10.70 -15.81 12.01
N VAL A 147 10.41 -14.57 11.62
CA VAL A 147 11.38 -13.47 11.61
C VAL A 147 10.82 -12.25 12.35
N ASP A 148 11.70 -11.47 12.98
CA ASP A 148 11.31 -10.22 13.65
C ASP A 148 11.14 -9.05 12.68
N LYS A 149 11.77 -9.14 11.49
CA LYS A 149 11.74 -8.10 10.46
C LYS A 149 11.71 -8.71 9.07
N THR A 150 10.95 -8.10 8.18
CA THR A 150 10.94 -8.43 6.75
C THR A 150 10.76 -7.18 5.90
N THR A 151 11.06 -7.24 4.60
CA THR A 151 10.84 -6.14 3.66
C THR A 151 9.83 -6.58 2.62
N HIS A 152 8.76 -5.80 2.44
CA HIS A 152 7.74 -6.05 1.42
C HIS A 152 7.54 -4.78 0.60
N ILE A 153 7.67 -4.86 -0.74
CA ILE A 153 7.58 -3.70 -1.65
C ILE A 153 8.54 -2.58 -1.23
N GLY A 154 9.72 -2.97 -0.73
CA GLY A 154 10.73 -2.04 -0.27
C GLY A 154 10.41 -1.27 1.03
N ILE A 155 9.33 -1.63 1.74
CA ILE A 155 8.98 -1.14 3.07
C ILE A 155 9.42 -2.18 4.10
N GLN A 156 10.26 -1.77 5.07
CA GLN A 156 10.65 -2.65 6.16
C GLN A 156 9.52 -2.72 7.19
N ARG A 157 9.17 -3.93 7.61
CA ARG A 157 8.17 -4.22 8.64
C ARG A 157 8.86 -4.96 9.78
N SER A 158 8.45 -4.67 11.01
CA SER A 158 8.86 -5.42 12.20
C SER A 158 7.67 -6.04 12.90
N ASN A 159 7.94 -6.99 13.78
CA ASN A 159 7.02 -7.57 14.74
C ASN A 159 6.39 -6.54 15.70
N PHE A 160 7.07 -5.42 15.94
CA PHE A 160 6.49 -4.28 16.66
C PHE A 160 5.62 -3.44 15.74
N CYS A 161 4.47 -2.99 16.25
CA CYS A 161 3.60 -2.04 15.58
C CYS A 161 4.36 -0.70 15.42
N ILE A 162 5.03 -0.51 14.27
CA ILE A 162 5.77 0.72 13.99
C ILE A 162 4.78 1.81 13.58
N THR A 163 4.71 2.87 14.39
CA THR A 163 4.27 4.21 13.99
C THR A 163 5.10 4.67 12.80
N THR A 164 4.47 5.14 11.73
CA THR A 164 4.93 5.44 10.37
C THR A 164 6.14 6.39 10.21
N SER A 165 7.27 6.10 10.84
CA SER A 165 8.50 6.89 10.72
C SER A 165 9.72 6.03 10.40
N ASP A 166 9.64 5.16 9.38
CA ASP A 166 10.85 4.57 8.78
C ASP A 166 11.50 5.61 7.84
N PRO A 167 12.70 6.13 8.16
CA PRO A 167 13.37 7.13 7.34
C PRO A 167 13.68 6.66 5.90
N LYS A 168 13.69 5.34 5.64
CA LYS A 168 13.95 4.79 4.29
C LYS A 168 12.77 4.91 3.33
N ILE A 169 11.54 5.03 3.83
CA ILE A 169 10.34 5.21 2.99
C ILE A 169 10.36 6.60 2.32
N VAL A 170 10.83 7.61 3.05
CA VAL A 170 11.04 8.98 2.53
C VAL A 170 12.06 8.98 1.38
N GLN A 171 13.09 8.11 1.44
CA GLN A 171 14.10 7.99 0.39
C GLN A 171 13.56 7.43 -0.94
N LYS A 172 12.36 6.82 -0.96
CA LYS A 172 11.77 6.21 -2.17
C LYS A 172 10.62 7.01 -2.78
N LEU A 173 10.28 8.18 -2.23
CA LEU A 173 9.28 9.06 -2.83
C LEU A 173 9.66 9.46 -4.28
N PRO A 174 8.69 9.62 -5.20
CA PRO A 174 8.96 10.05 -6.57
C PRO A 174 9.75 11.37 -6.58
N PRO A 175 10.66 11.61 -7.54
CA PRO A 175 11.46 12.83 -7.59
C PRO A 175 10.62 14.11 -7.52
N ARG A 176 9.40 14.11 -8.07
CA ARG A 176 8.47 15.25 -7.99
C ARG A 176 7.96 15.51 -6.56
N VAL A 177 7.65 14.45 -5.81
CA VAL A 177 7.31 14.56 -4.39
C VAL A 177 8.55 14.96 -3.60
N LYS A 178 9.73 14.42 -3.91
CA LYS A 178 11.02 14.85 -3.33
C LYS A 178 11.44 16.27 -3.71
N ILE A 179 10.93 16.88 -4.77
CA ILE A 179 11.22 18.28 -5.08
C ILE A 179 10.31 19.19 -4.23
N VAL A 180 9.08 18.75 -3.96
CA VAL A 180 8.14 19.45 -3.07
C VAL A 180 8.46 19.16 -1.59
N THR A 181 9.01 18.00 -1.24
CA THR A 181 9.34 17.59 0.15
C THR A 181 10.83 17.53 0.48
N GLY A 182 11.73 17.51 -0.51
CA GLY A 182 13.18 17.40 -0.29
C GLY A 182 13.85 18.72 0.07
N TYR A 183 13.08 19.80 0.10
CA TYR A 183 13.47 21.05 0.75
C TYR A 183 13.00 21.15 2.20
N ILE A 184 12.23 20.19 2.71
CA ILE A 184 11.38 20.45 3.86
C ILE A 184 11.61 19.42 4.96
N LEU A 185 11.99 19.97 6.11
CA LEU A 185 12.36 19.39 7.39
C LEU A 185 13.87 19.19 7.53
N GLN A 186 14.58 20.30 7.71
CA GLN A 186 15.92 20.33 8.35
C GLN A 186 15.99 19.39 9.57
N SER A 187 14.89 19.27 10.33
CA SER A 187 14.75 18.36 11.46
C SER A 187 14.94 16.87 11.10
N GLN A 188 14.61 16.45 9.88
CA GLN A 188 14.85 15.08 9.40
C GLN A 188 16.30 14.87 8.93
N ARG A 189 16.89 15.84 8.23
CA ARG A 189 18.31 15.78 7.82
C ARG A 189 19.26 15.80 9.02
N ALA A 190 18.95 16.60 10.02
CA ALA A 190 19.83 16.77 11.16
C ALA A 190 19.70 15.66 12.21
N LYS A 191 18.51 15.04 12.36
CA LYS A 191 18.37 13.75 13.07
C LYS A 191 19.23 12.65 12.43
N TYR A 192 19.41 12.67 11.12
CA TYR A 192 20.26 11.70 10.42
C TYR A 192 21.76 11.97 10.59
N ASN A 193 22.17 13.24 10.67
CA ASN A 193 23.59 13.63 10.74
C ASN A 193 24.09 14.01 12.14
N SER A 194 23.26 13.90 13.19
CA SER A 194 23.58 14.36 14.57
C SER A 194 24.04 15.83 14.66
N ASN A 195 23.67 16.65 13.67
CA ASN A 195 24.04 18.06 13.63
C ASN A 195 23.03 18.91 14.41
N VAL A 196 23.50 20.04 14.95
CA VAL A 196 22.60 21.07 15.48
C VAL A 196 21.75 21.60 14.34
N VAL A 197 20.43 21.50 14.49
CA VAL A 197 19.46 21.93 13.48
C VAL A 197 19.12 23.38 13.77
N ASP A 198 19.38 24.26 12.81
CA ASP A 198 18.58 25.48 12.73
C ASP A 198 17.17 25.03 12.35
N LEU A 199 16.17 25.33 13.16
CA LEU A 199 14.79 24.96 12.88
C LEU A 199 14.08 26.04 12.05
N THR A 200 14.77 27.08 11.61
CA THR A 200 14.17 28.21 10.90
C THR A 200 13.90 27.84 9.42
N CYS A 201 12.68 28.11 8.96
CA CYS A 201 12.23 27.89 7.59
C CYS A 201 13.16 28.55 6.58
N GLN A 202 13.77 27.75 5.70
CA GLN A 202 14.72 28.29 4.73
C GLN A 202 14.09 29.20 3.68
N LEU A 203 12.77 29.10 3.48
CA LEU A 203 12.05 29.87 2.47
C LEU A 203 11.76 31.30 2.93
N CYS A 204 11.28 31.47 4.17
CA CYS A 204 10.85 32.78 4.68
C CYS A 204 11.77 33.34 5.77
N GLN A 205 12.58 32.50 6.41
CA GLN A 205 13.48 32.84 7.52
C GLN A 205 12.77 33.44 8.76
N LYS A 206 11.46 33.21 8.92
CA LYS A 206 10.63 33.85 9.96
C LYS A 206 9.95 32.90 10.95
N GLY A 207 9.98 31.59 10.75
CA GLY A 207 9.27 30.63 11.59
C GLY A 207 9.91 29.25 11.58
N GLU A 208 9.44 28.35 12.45
CA GLU A 208 9.93 26.97 12.48
C GLU A 208 9.55 26.23 11.19
N GLU A 209 10.50 25.54 10.57
CA GLU A 209 10.32 24.74 9.36
C GLU A 209 9.51 23.48 9.67
N THR A 210 8.20 23.68 9.84
CA THR A 210 7.21 22.63 10.04
C THR A 210 6.32 22.51 8.81
N ILE A 211 5.68 21.34 8.63
CA ILE A 211 4.67 21.14 7.57
C ILE A 211 3.56 22.20 7.70
N SER A 212 3.11 22.46 8.93
CA SER A 212 2.10 23.48 9.22
C SER A 212 2.53 24.86 8.76
N HIS A 213 3.77 25.27 9.05
CA HIS A 213 4.28 26.55 8.62
C HIS A 213 4.32 26.65 7.09
N ILE A 214 4.89 25.65 6.44
CA ILE A 214 5.04 25.65 4.98
C ILE A 214 3.71 25.63 4.26
N LEU A 215 2.73 24.88 4.74
CA LEU A 215 1.44 24.74 4.07
C LEU A 215 0.45 25.86 4.39
N LEU A 216 0.62 26.58 5.51
CA LEU A 216 -0.42 27.51 6.00
C LEU A 216 0.07 28.93 6.31
N THR A 217 1.33 29.11 6.74
CA THR A 217 1.80 30.40 7.29
C THR A 217 3.12 30.90 6.71
N CYS A 218 3.68 30.24 5.70
CA CYS A 218 4.91 30.66 5.05
C CYS A 218 4.65 31.78 4.04
N ASP A 219 5.00 33.02 4.41
CA ASP A 219 4.84 34.23 3.58
C ASP A 219 5.36 34.03 2.14
N THR A 220 6.52 33.37 1.99
CA THR A 220 7.16 33.15 0.68
C THR A 220 6.30 32.30 -0.26
N LEU A 221 5.47 31.41 0.29
CA LEU A 221 4.57 30.53 -0.46
C LEU A 221 3.12 31.02 -0.48
N GLU A 222 2.81 32.16 0.16
CA GLU A 222 1.44 32.66 0.31
C GLU A 222 0.73 32.77 -1.04
N TYR A 223 1.43 33.28 -2.07
CA TYR A 223 0.86 33.46 -3.40
C TYR A 223 0.42 32.14 -4.07
N VAL A 224 1.04 31.01 -3.71
CA VAL A 224 0.68 29.67 -4.20
C VAL A 224 -0.41 29.07 -3.33
N ILE A 225 -0.25 29.20 -2.01
CA ILE A 225 -1.07 28.52 -1.00
C ILE A 225 -2.45 29.14 -0.92
N LYS A 226 -2.54 30.47 -0.89
CA LYS A 226 -3.78 31.22 -0.69
C LYS A 226 -4.92 30.78 -1.62
N PRO A 227 -4.75 30.73 -2.97
CA PRO A 227 -5.83 30.29 -3.85
C PRO A 227 -6.21 28.80 -3.68
N ILE A 228 -5.30 27.97 -3.16
CA ILE A 228 -5.61 26.56 -2.84
C ILE A 228 -6.44 26.49 -1.56
N LEU A 229 -6.00 27.17 -0.49
CA LEU A 229 -6.71 27.22 0.79
C LEU A 229 -8.11 27.82 0.64
N GLU A 230 -8.26 28.92 -0.11
CA GLU A 230 -9.57 29.52 -0.36
C GLU A 230 -10.54 28.54 -1.02
N ARG A 231 -10.08 27.73 -1.98
CA ARG A 231 -10.91 26.68 -2.62
C ARG A 231 -11.25 25.54 -1.68
N ILE A 232 -10.29 25.08 -0.87
CA ILE A 232 -10.50 24.03 0.14
C ILE A 232 -11.51 24.52 1.18
N VAL A 233 -11.33 25.72 1.72
CA VAL A 233 -12.23 26.33 2.70
C VAL A 233 -13.63 26.48 2.11
N LEU A 234 -13.77 27.05 0.91
CA LEU A 234 -15.07 27.19 0.25
C LEU A 234 -15.77 25.85 0.06
N THR A 235 -15.03 24.84 -0.42
CA THR A 235 -15.55 23.48 -0.66
C THR A 235 -15.97 22.83 0.66
N ALA A 236 -15.13 22.92 1.68
CA ALA A 236 -15.41 22.41 3.02
C ALA A 236 -16.66 23.12 3.59
N SER A 237 -16.69 24.45 3.63
CA SER A 237 -17.83 25.22 4.13
C SER A 237 -19.14 24.82 3.45
N ARG A 238 -19.14 24.60 2.13
CA ARG A 238 -20.33 24.09 1.43
C ARG A 238 -20.75 22.72 1.96
N ILE A 239 -19.83 21.75 1.97
CA ILE A 239 -20.09 20.39 2.46
C ILE A 239 -20.61 20.40 3.90
N PHE A 240 -20.00 21.17 4.80
CA PHE A 240 -20.38 21.20 6.22
C PHE A 240 -21.66 22.00 6.48
N SER A 241 -21.94 23.06 5.70
CA SER A 241 -23.17 23.84 5.79
C SER A 241 -24.41 23.03 5.39
N GLU A 242 -24.30 22.22 4.33
CA GLU A 242 -25.35 21.30 3.88
C GLU A 242 -25.68 20.24 4.94
N ASN A 243 -24.74 19.97 5.84
CA ASN A 243 -24.87 18.99 6.93
C ASN A 243 -25.13 19.64 8.30
N HIS A 244 -25.52 20.93 8.34
CA HIS A 244 -25.87 21.69 9.54
C HIS A 244 -24.80 21.68 10.66
N ARG A 245 -23.51 21.61 10.31
CA ARG A 245 -22.42 21.66 11.28
C ARG A 245 -21.57 22.90 11.05
N VAL A 246 -21.62 23.82 12.01
CA VAL A 246 -20.75 25.00 12.08
C VAL A 246 -19.89 24.87 13.33
N ASN A 247 -18.89 23.99 13.26
CA ASN A 247 -17.79 24.02 14.23
C ASN A 247 -16.58 24.62 13.54
N ASN A 248 -15.71 25.25 14.33
CA ASN A 248 -14.39 25.69 13.87
C ASN A 248 -13.66 24.48 13.28
N ILE A 249 -13.71 24.35 11.96
CA ILE A 249 -13.07 23.27 11.24
C ILE A 249 -11.58 23.41 11.53
N GLU A 250 -10.97 22.39 12.15
CA GLU A 250 -9.52 22.29 12.25
C GLU A 250 -8.96 22.03 10.84
N LEU A 251 -8.85 23.10 10.06
CA LEU A 251 -8.49 23.10 8.65
C LEU A 251 -7.21 22.31 8.39
N LEU A 252 -6.26 22.36 9.34
CA LEU A 252 -5.00 21.63 9.29
C LEU A 252 -5.21 20.11 9.34
N ARG A 253 -6.07 19.60 10.22
CA ARG A 253 -6.40 18.17 10.26
C ARG A 253 -7.17 17.75 9.01
N LEU A 254 -8.08 18.57 8.53
CA LEU A 254 -8.84 18.29 7.31
C LEU A 254 -7.95 18.26 6.05
N ILE A 255 -6.96 19.15 5.95
CA ILE A 255 -6.01 19.20 4.83
C ILE A 255 -5.01 18.05 4.90
N CYS A 256 -4.41 17.83 6.08
CA CYS A 256 -3.37 16.82 6.24
C CYS A 256 -3.91 15.39 6.28
N ASP A 257 -5.13 15.18 6.78
CA ASP A 257 -5.73 13.86 6.94
C ASP A 257 -7.27 13.90 6.90
N PRO A 258 -7.86 14.14 5.71
CA PRO A 258 -9.31 14.21 5.54
C PRO A 258 -10.02 12.91 5.93
N TYR A 259 -9.33 11.76 5.80
CA TYR A 259 -9.85 10.44 6.16
C TYR A 259 -10.06 10.30 7.66
N ASN A 260 -9.00 10.50 8.45
CA ASN A 260 -9.12 10.40 9.90
C ASN A 260 -10.02 11.50 10.47
N TYR A 261 -10.08 12.68 9.84
CA TYR A 261 -11.04 13.71 10.23
C TYR A 261 -12.48 13.21 10.11
N CYS A 262 -12.87 12.59 8.99
CA CYS A 262 -14.24 12.08 8.81
C CYS A 262 -14.56 10.90 9.74
N ILE A 263 -13.63 9.97 9.93
CA ILE A 263 -13.84 8.79 10.78
C ILE A 263 -14.03 9.18 12.23
N ASN A 264 -13.16 10.04 12.75
CA ASN A 264 -13.21 10.44 14.16
C ASN A 264 -14.47 11.27 14.48
N ASN A 265 -15.11 11.86 13.49
CA ASN A 265 -16.36 12.62 13.64
C ASN A 265 -17.62 11.81 13.26
N ASN A 266 -17.44 10.50 12.95
CA ASN A 266 -18.49 9.54 12.64
C ASN A 266 -19.47 10.03 11.56
N ASP A 267 -18.90 10.53 10.46
CA ASP A 267 -19.54 11.48 9.58
C ASP A 267 -20.09 10.85 8.28
N GLN A 268 -21.38 11.06 7.99
CA GLN A 268 -22.03 10.65 6.73
C GLN A 268 -21.53 11.41 5.49
N ILE A 269 -20.63 12.39 5.67
CA ILE A 269 -20.07 13.22 4.61
C ILE A 269 -18.88 12.60 3.87
N TRP A 270 -18.47 11.37 4.23
CA TRP A 270 -17.31 10.69 3.66
C TRP A 270 -17.29 10.71 2.13
N ASP A 271 -18.43 10.41 1.51
CA ASP A 271 -18.56 10.38 0.05
C ASP A 271 -18.24 11.74 -0.58
N ASN A 272 -18.71 12.83 0.02
CA ASN A 272 -18.44 14.18 -0.46
C ASN A 272 -16.98 14.58 -0.20
N VAL A 273 -16.42 14.21 0.95
CA VAL A 273 -15.02 14.52 1.28
C VAL A 273 -14.07 13.79 0.34
N SER A 274 -14.24 12.49 0.13
CA SER A 274 -13.35 11.71 -0.74
C SER A 274 -13.49 12.07 -2.23
N LYS A 275 -14.71 12.35 -2.71
CA LYS A 275 -14.93 12.67 -4.13
C LYS A 275 -14.59 14.12 -4.49
N ILE A 276 -14.75 15.07 -3.56
CA ILE A 276 -14.70 16.51 -3.87
C ILE A 276 -13.52 17.20 -3.19
N LEU A 277 -13.28 16.94 -1.90
CA LEU A 277 -12.28 17.67 -1.10
C LEU A 277 -10.89 17.04 -1.20
N GLU A 278 -10.79 15.73 -1.06
CA GLU A 278 -9.52 14.98 -1.14
C GLU A 278 -8.73 15.26 -2.43
N PRO A 279 -9.35 15.33 -3.63
CA PRO A 279 -8.63 15.67 -4.86
C PRO A 279 -8.09 17.10 -4.88
N GLN A 280 -8.65 18.02 -4.08
CA GLN A 280 -8.15 19.39 -3.96
C GLN A 280 -6.96 19.47 -2.99
N CYS A 281 -6.99 18.70 -1.89
CA CYS A 281 -5.87 18.62 -0.96
C CYS A 281 -4.62 17.95 -1.55
N ARG A 282 -4.78 17.16 -2.63
CA ARG A 282 -3.68 16.45 -3.31
C ARG A 282 -3.05 17.20 -4.49
N LYS A 283 -3.65 18.31 -4.94
CA LYS A 283 -3.17 19.12 -6.08
C LYS A 283 -2.20 20.20 -5.62
#